data_AF-F4WMN6-F1
#
_entry.id   AF-F4WMN6-F1
#
_cell.length_a   1.000
_cell.length_b   1.000
_cell.length_c   1.000
_cell.angle_alpha   90.00
_cell.angle_beta   90.00
_cell.angle_gamma   90.00
#
_symmetry.space_group_name_H-M   'P 1'
#
loop_
_entity.id
_entity.type
_entity.pdbx_description
1 polymer ?
#
loop_
_entity_poly.entity_id
_entity_poly.type
_entity_poly.pdbx_seq_one_letter_code
_entity_poly.pdbx_strand_id
1 'polypeptide(L)'
;MYDICHPSYYHLCKLGCNDAIKTSTAFYVYIEICEVKRYWDVKYKYNEELDVIYFEVKKRENSQAEIYVPWPTKYNICLDKIEKMQQLLQNKRLTFVFKSEDSSSVFYTVTTGLSKPATPETSKQQKEKAEKILNLESEIRRNTSNLYELAKTLSSTHETSEQIDLNTTDSLNIEHPSVEIL
;
A
#
# COMPACT_ATOMS: atom_id res chain seq x y z
N MET A 1 -16.65 -5.59 39.36
CA MET A 1 -17.38 -4.31 39.40
C MET A 1 -16.66 -3.32 40.31
N TYR A 2 -15.38 -3.03 40.02
CA TYR A 2 -14.58 -1.99 40.69
C TYR A 2 -14.01 -0.98 39.68
N ASP A 3 -14.26 -1.21 38.39
CA ASP A 3 -13.66 -0.48 37.26
C ASP A 3 -14.19 0.95 37.13
N ILE A 4 -15.41 1.20 37.66
CA ILE A 4 -16.12 2.48 37.59
C ILE A 4 -15.41 3.57 38.44
N CYS A 5 -14.59 3.18 39.43
CA CYS A 5 -13.90 4.12 40.30
C CYS A 5 -12.51 4.54 39.79
N HIS A 6 -12.04 4.01 38.65
CA HIS A 6 -10.71 4.33 38.15
C HIS A 6 -10.70 5.68 37.40
N PRO A 7 -9.80 6.63 37.70
CA PRO A 7 -9.75 7.93 37.03
C PRO A 7 -9.67 7.83 35.50
N SER A 8 -8.82 6.95 34.98
CA SER A 8 -8.71 6.74 33.52
C SER A 8 -9.98 6.19 32.87
N TYR A 9 -10.79 5.41 33.60
CA TYR A 9 -12.08 4.94 33.07
C TYR A 9 -13.02 6.13 32.86
N TYR A 10 -13.10 7.04 33.84
CA TYR A 10 -13.89 8.26 33.72
C TYR A 10 -13.43 9.18 32.59
N HIS A 11 -12.10 9.30 32.37
CA HIS A 11 -11.57 10.04 31.23
C HIS A 11 -11.97 9.41 29.88
N LEU A 12 -11.91 8.08 29.77
CA LEU A 12 -12.35 7.36 28.56
C LEU A 12 -13.84 7.56 28.30
N CYS A 13 -14.69 7.51 29.33
CA CYS A 13 -16.12 7.81 29.22
C CYS A 13 -16.39 9.24 28.71
N LYS A 14 -15.50 10.20 29.02
CA LYS A 14 -15.62 11.60 28.60
C LYS A 14 -15.18 11.87 27.16
N LEU A 15 -14.56 10.91 26.48
CA LEU A 15 -14.07 11.11 25.12
C LEU A 15 -15.18 11.20 24.07
N GLY A 16 -16.44 10.95 24.43
CA GLY A 16 -17.59 11.02 23.52
C GLY A 16 -18.07 9.68 22.96
N CYS A 17 -17.49 8.55 23.40
CA CYS A 17 -17.98 7.23 23.00
C CYS A 17 -19.22 6.84 23.81
N ASN A 18 -20.36 6.68 23.13
CA ASN A 18 -21.63 6.29 23.77
C ASN A 18 -21.73 4.78 24.06
N ASP A 19 -20.76 3.98 23.62
CA ASP A 19 -20.76 2.53 23.79
C ASP A 19 -19.95 2.12 25.03
N ALA A 20 -20.67 1.62 26.04
CA ALA A 20 -20.08 1.15 27.30
C ALA A 20 -19.12 -0.03 27.10
N ILE A 21 -19.36 -0.89 26.10
CA ILE A 21 -18.51 -2.06 25.83
C ILE A 21 -17.20 -1.62 25.18
N LYS A 22 -17.23 -0.67 24.24
CA LYS A 22 -16.00 -0.10 23.67
C LYS A 22 -15.18 0.61 24.74
N THR A 23 -15.84 1.35 25.62
CA THR A 23 -15.18 2.11 26.69
C THR A 23 -14.54 1.19 27.73
N SER A 24 -15.24 0.14 28.18
CA SER A 24 -14.67 -0.85 29.10
C SER A 24 -13.55 -1.65 28.45
N THR A 25 -13.70 -2.05 27.18
CA THR A 25 -12.66 -2.75 26.42
C THR A 25 -11.41 -1.88 26.30
N ALA A 26 -11.58 -0.60 25.94
CA ALA A 26 -10.49 0.37 25.86
C ALA A 26 -9.79 0.52 27.22
N PHE A 27 -10.55 0.62 28.31
CA PHE A 27 -9.98 0.73 29.65
C PHE A 27 -9.11 -0.48 30.02
N TYR A 28 -9.61 -1.70 29.83
CA TYR A 28 -8.82 -2.89 30.14
C TYR A 28 -7.56 -3.02 29.29
N VAL A 29 -7.66 -2.66 28.00
CA VAL A 29 -6.49 -2.65 27.11
C VAL A 29 -5.49 -1.58 27.54
N TYR A 30 -5.96 -0.41 27.96
CA TYR A 30 -5.11 0.66 28.49
C TYR A 30 -4.35 0.19 29.73
N ILE A 31 -5.04 -0.43 30.69
CA ILE A 31 -4.41 -1.01 31.89
C ILE A 31 -3.37 -2.06 31.51
N GLU A 32 -3.68 -2.97 30.59
CA GLU A 32 -2.74 -4.00 30.14
C GLU A 32 -1.49 -3.40 29.47
N ILE A 33 -1.67 -2.37 28.64
CA ILE A 33 -0.58 -1.67 27.98
C ILE A 33 0.31 -0.94 29.00
N CYS A 34 -0.29 -0.27 29.98
CA CYS A 34 0.44 0.52 30.97
C CYS A 34 1.11 -0.35 32.05
N GLU A 35 0.39 -1.34 32.59
CA GLU A 35 0.85 -2.11 33.76
C GLU A 35 1.59 -3.39 33.36
N VAL A 36 1.09 -4.12 32.37
CA VAL A 36 1.67 -5.40 31.97
C VAL A 36 2.79 -5.19 30.94
N LYS A 37 2.50 -4.45 29.86
CA LYS A 37 3.49 -4.20 28.80
C LYS A 37 4.46 -3.08 29.14
N ARG A 38 4.09 -2.18 30.06
CA ARG A 38 4.93 -1.07 30.56
C ARG A 38 5.49 -0.22 29.42
N TYR A 39 4.63 0.15 28.48
CA TYR A 39 5.01 1.07 27.40
C TYR A 39 5.35 2.46 27.93
N TRP A 40 6.21 3.16 27.21
CA TRP A 40 6.81 4.43 27.65
C TRP A 40 5.80 5.58 27.71
N ASP A 41 5.02 5.75 26.63
CA ASP A 41 4.01 6.80 26.52
C ASP A 41 2.76 6.22 25.85
N VAL A 42 1.59 6.50 26.42
CA VAL A 42 0.30 5.93 25.99
C VAL A 42 -0.74 7.04 26.06
N LYS A 43 -1.24 7.45 24.91
CA LYS A 43 -2.27 8.50 24.80
C LYS A 43 -3.52 7.91 24.18
N TYR A 44 -4.67 8.12 24.82
CA TYR A 44 -5.95 7.70 24.30
C TYR A 44 -6.66 8.86 23.59
N LYS A 45 -7.30 8.52 22.46
CA LYS A 45 -8.08 9.44 21.64
C LYS A 45 -9.33 8.73 21.15
N TYR A 46 -10.37 9.51 20.87
CA TYR A 46 -11.58 9.04 20.21
C TYR A 46 -11.70 9.74 18.86
N ASN A 47 -12.02 8.96 17.84
CA ASN A 47 -12.35 9.49 16.53
C ASN A 47 -13.86 9.33 16.31
N GLU A 48 -14.56 10.45 16.23
CA GLU A 48 -16.02 10.51 16.05
C GLU A 48 -16.46 9.96 14.70
N GLU A 49 -15.71 10.20 13.62
CA GLU A 49 -16.04 9.72 12.27
C GLU A 49 -15.99 8.19 12.17
N LEU A 50 -15.05 7.57 12.89
CA LEU A 50 -14.89 6.12 12.95
C LEU A 50 -15.72 5.47 14.06
N ASP A 51 -16.19 6.25 15.03
CA ASP A 51 -16.75 5.81 16.30
C ASP A 51 -15.86 4.73 16.97
N VAL A 52 -14.56 5.05 17.07
CA VAL A 52 -13.53 4.15 17.60
C VAL A 52 -12.58 4.91 18.53
N ILE A 53 -12.34 4.31 19.71
CA ILE A 53 -11.26 4.72 20.62
C ILE A 53 -9.96 4.07 20.14
N TYR A 54 -8.87 4.81 20.11
CA TYR A 54 -7.55 4.31 19.77
C TYR A 54 -6.48 4.90 20.70
N PHE A 55 -5.34 4.21 20.76
CA PHE A 55 -4.19 4.59 21.57
C PHE A 55 -3.00 4.89 20.67
N GLU A 56 -2.39 6.05 20.87
CA GLU A 56 -1.06 6.37 20.36
C GLU A 56 -0.03 5.92 21.40
N VAL A 57 0.80 4.96 21.02
CA VAL A 57 1.66 4.22 21.93
C VAL A 57 3.10 4.34 21.49
N LYS A 58 3.99 4.72 22.41
CA LYS A 58 5.44 4.58 22.26
C LYS A 58 5.92 3.45 23.16
N LYS A 59 6.50 2.42 22.57
CA LYS A 59 7.04 1.26 23.33
C LYS A 59 8.30 1.62 24.11
N ARG A 60 9.11 2.52 23.57
CA ARG A 60 10.35 3.06 24.15
C ARG A 60 10.43 4.56 23.88
N GLU A 61 11.24 5.28 24.64
CA GLU A 61 11.40 6.74 24.52
C GLU A 61 11.65 7.22 23.08
N ASN A 62 12.58 6.56 22.37
CA ASN A 62 12.96 6.90 20.99
C ASN A 62 12.25 6.07 19.92
N SER A 63 11.17 5.37 20.26
CA SER A 63 10.39 4.59 19.29
C SER A 63 9.36 5.45 18.56
N GLN A 64 9.06 5.09 17.31
CA GLN A 64 7.94 5.69 16.59
C GLN A 64 6.63 5.37 17.30
N ALA A 65 5.71 6.34 17.33
CA ALA A 65 4.37 6.13 17.86
C ALA A 65 3.61 5.15 16.95
N GLU A 66 3.08 4.08 17.56
CA GLU A 66 2.22 3.09 16.92
C GLU A 66 0.79 3.30 17.37
N ILE A 67 -0.18 2.94 16.50
CA ILE A 67 -1.59 3.02 16.83
C ILE A 67 -2.09 1.65 17.29
N TYR A 68 -2.71 1.64 18.45
CA TYR A 68 -3.32 0.48 19.06
C TYR A 68 -4.83 0.69 19.15
N VAL A 69 -5.61 -0.24 18.60
CA VAL A 69 -7.07 -0.17 18.58
C VAL A 69 -7.64 -1.27 19.48
N PRO A 70 -8.23 -0.94 20.64
CA PRO A 70 -8.97 -1.90 21.45
C PRO A 70 -10.18 -2.41 20.68
N TRP A 71 -10.33 -3.73 20.58
CA TRP A 71 -11.44 -4.36 19.88
C TRP A 71 -12.05 -5.50 20.71
N PRO A 72 -13.36 -5.46 21.02
CA PRO A 72 -14.02 -6.56 21.70
C PRO A 72 -14.18 -7.77 20.76
N THR A 73 -13.82 -8.99 21.21
CA THR A 73 -13.91 -10.21 20.38
C THR A 73 -15.33 -10.57 19.97
N LYS A 74 -16.35 -10.08 20.71
CA LYS A 74 -17.76 -10.25 20.36
C LYS A 74 -18.16 -9.60 19.04
N TYR A 75 -17.41 -8.60 18.60
CA TYR A 75 -17.77 -7.81 17.43
C TYR A 75 -16.89 -8.19 16.25
N ASN A 76 -17.54 -8.46 15.12
CA ASN A 76 -16.83 -8.71 13.87
C ASN A 76 -16.24 -7.41 13.31
N ILE A 77 -15.08 -7.54 12.68
CA ILE A 77 -14.43 -6.45 11.95
C ILE A 77 -14.28 -6.85 10.48
N CYS A 78 -14.66 -5.95 9.58
CA CYS A 78 -14.54 -6.14 8.14
C CYS A 78 -13.29 -5.43 7.61
N LEU A 79 -12.73 -5.94 6.50
CA LEU A 79 -11.56 -5.36 5.84
C LEU A 79 -11.80 -3.89 5.46
N ASP A 80 -12.96 -3.57 4.87
CA ASP A 80 -13.32 -2.20 4.51
C ASP A 80 -13.26 -1.23 5.69
N LYS A 81 -13.59 -1.68 6.90
CA LYS A 81 -13.51 -0.86 8.11
C LYS A 81 -12.05 -0.63 8.49
N ILE A 82 -11.20 -1.66 8.42
CA ILE A 82 -9.77 -1.55 8.71
C ILE A 82 -9.09 -0.59 7.73
N GLU A 83 -9.42 -0.67 6.44
CA GLU A 83 -8.88 0.23 5.42
C GLU A 83 -9.28 1.69 5.67
N LYS A 84 -10.57 1.93 5.96
CA LYS A 84 -11.04 3.28 6.35
C LYS A 84 -10.30 3.81 7.56
N MET A 85 -10.06 2.97 8.57
CA MET A 85 -9.28 3.35 9.76
C MET A 85 -7.84 3.70 9.41
N GLN A 86 -7.18 2.94 8.54
CA GLN A 86 -5.81 3.23 8.09
C GLN A 86 -5.73 4.56 7.33
N GLN A 87 -6.73 4.86 6.50
CA GLN A 87 -6.82 6.11 5.74
C GLN A 87 -7.04 7.32 6.66
N LEU A 88 -8.05 7.26 7.54
CA LEU A 88 -8.42 8.39 8.40
C LEU A 88 -7.37 8.67 9.48
N LEU A 89 -6.75 7.62 10.03
CA LEU A 89 -5.66 7.77 11.01
C LEU A 89 -4.29 8.03 10.35
N GLN A 90 -4.25 8.11 9.01
CA GLN A 90 -3.04 8.32 8.19
C GLN A 90 -1.88 7.39 8.59
N ASN A 91 -2.20 6.15 8.98
CA ASN A 91 -1.21 5.21 9.48
C ASN A 91 -1.26 3.89 8.70
N LYS A 92 -0.11 3.51 8.14
CA LYS A 92 0.05 2.28 7.37
C LYS A 92 -0.07 1.02 8.23
N ARG A 93 0.18 1.14 9.54
CA ARG A 93 0.24 0.01 10.48
C ARG A 93 -0.68 0.29 11.67
N LEU A 94 -1.68 -0.56 11.84
CA LEU A 94 -2.59 -0.54 12.99
C LEU A 94 -2.43 -1.84 13.77
N THR A 95 -2.35 -1.76 15.09
CA THR A 95 -2.35 -2.94 15.96
C THR A 95 -3.70 -3.06 16.66
N PHE A 96 -4.46 -4.10 16.34
CA PHE A 96 -5.70 -4.42 17.05
C PHE A 96 -5.38 -5.20 18.31
N VAL A 97 -6.02 -4.82 19.41
CA VAL A 97 -5.95 -5.54 20.69
C VAL A 97 -7.31 -6.15 20.94
N PHE A 98 -7.44 -7.43 20.60
CA PHE A 98 -8.67 -8.18 20.79
C PHE A 98 -8.80 -8.60 22.24
N LYS A 99 -9.80 -8.08 22.94
CA LYS A 99 -10.11 -8.43 24.33
C LYS A 99 -11.30 -9.38 24.37
N SER A 100 -11.09 -10.52 25.01
CA SER A 100 -12.12 -11.52 25.27
C SER A 100 -12.67 -11.38 26.69
N GLU A 101 -13.86 -11.95 26.94
CA GLU A 101 -14.54 -11.88 28.24
C GLU A 101 -13.82 -12.64 29.35
N ASP A 102 -13.05 -13.66 28.98
CA ASP A 102 -12.16 -14.41 29.87
C ASP A 102 -10.90 -13.61 30.27
N SER A 103 -10.88 -12.30 29.98
CA SER A 103 -9.74 -11.40 30.19
C SER A 103 -8.51 -11.70 29.35
N SER A 104 -8.57 -12.64 28.41
CA SER A 104 -7.50 -12.89 27.45
C SER A 104 -7.41 -11.77 26.41
N SER A 105 -6.18 -11.43 26.01
CA SER A 105 -5.91 -10.38 25.03
C SER A 105 -4.96 -10.87 23.94
N VAL A 106 -5.27 -10.53 22.69
CA VAL A 106 -4.43 -10.86 21.54
C VAL A 106 -4.12 -9.62 20.73
N PHE A 107 -2.85 -9.42 20.40
CA PHE A 107 -2.35 -8.27 19.65
C PHE A 107 -2.10 -8.68 18.20
N TYR A 108 -2.87 -8.15 17.26
CA TYR A 108 -2.69 -8.38 15.83
C TYR A 108 -2.33 -7.09 15.12
N THR A 109 -1.15 -7.05 14.53
CA THR A 109 -0.76 -5.96 13.63
C THR A 109 -1.32 -6.21 12.23
N VAL A 110 -1.97 -5.20 11.69
CA VAL A 110 -2.42 -5.11 10.30
C VAL A 110 -1.67 -3.99 9.59
N THR A 111 -1.15 -4.29 8.40
CA THR A 111 -0.49 -3.33 7.52
C THR A 111 -1.31 -3.09 6.27
N THR A 112 -1.16 -1.91 5.65
CA THR A 112 -1.78 -1.60 4.36
C THR A 112 -1.36 -2.60 3.27
N GLY A 113 -2.23 -2.87 2.31
CA GLY A 113 -1.99 -3.84 1.24
C GLY A 113 -2.65 -5.21 1.47
N LEU A 114 -3.60 -5.30 2.41
CA LEU A 114 -4.44 -6.47 2.56
C LEU A 114 -5.40 -6.57 1.36
N SER A 115 -5.06 -7.40 0.37
CA SER A 115 -5.97 -7.76 -0.71
C SER A 115 -6.74 -9.02 -0.35
N LYS A 116 -8.04 -9.07 -0.70
CA LYS A 116 -8.80 -10.32 -0.66
C LYS A 116 -8.07 -11.39 -1.48
N PRO A 117 -7.83 -12.59 -0.93
CA PRO A 117 -7.19 -13.65 -1.71
C PRO A 117 -8.02 -13.91 -2.97
N ALA A 118 -7.33 -14.03 -4.10
CA ALA A 118 -7.95 -14.31 -5.38
C ALA A 118 -8.76 -15.62 -5.27
N THR A 119 -9.97 -15.62 -5.82
CA THR A 119 -10.75 -16.87 -5.93
C THR A 119 -9.95 -17.93 -6.68
N PRO A 120 -10.14 -19.23 -6.40
CA PRO A 120 -9.32 -20.28 -6.99
C PRO A 120 -9.34 -20.27 -8.54
N GLU A 121 -10.45 -19.86 -9.14
CA GLU A 121 -10.57 -19.69 -10.60
C GLU A 121 -9.71 -18.54 -11.11
N THR A 122 -9.80 -17.36 -10.47
CA THR A 122 -8.97 -16.20 -10.82
C THR A 122 -7.48 -16.44 -10.56
N SER A 123 -7.13 -17.24 -9.55
CA SER A 123 -5.74 -17.62 -9.26
C SER A 123 -5.15 -18.52 -10.34
N LYS A 124 -5.93 -19.50 -10.84
CA LYS A 124 -5.53 -20.34 -11.99
C LYS A 124 -5.30 -19.51 -13.25
N GLN A 125 -6.23 -18.62 -13.58
CA GLN A 125 -6.10 -17.75 -14.75
C GLN A 125 -4.90 -16.80 -14.65
N GLN A 126 -4.60 -16.27 -13.47
CA GLN A 126 -3.40 -15.44 -13.26
C GLN A 126 -2.11 -16.24 -13.42
N LYS A 127 -2.07 -17.48 -12.93
CA LYS A 127 -0.92 -18.38 -13.12
C LYS A 127 -0.71 -18.73 -14.59
N GLU A 128 -1.77 -19.08 -15.31
CA GLU A 128 -1.70 -19.36 -16.75
C GLU A 128 -1.23 -18.14 -17.56
N LYS A 129 -1.69 -16.93 -17.19
CA LYS A 129 -1.22 -15.69 -17.81
C LYS A 129 0.26 -15.44 -17.52
N ALA A 130 0.70 -15.63 -16.28
CA ALA A 130 2.09 -15.47 -15.90
C ALA A 130 3.01 -16.47 -16.62
N GLU A 131 2.57 -17.72 -16.77
CA GLU A 131 3.29 -18.75 -17.52
C GLU A 131 3.41 -18.40 -19.01
N LYS A 132 2.34 -17.88 -19.62
CA LYS A 132 2.36 -17.39 -21.01
C LYS A 132 3.34 -16.23 -21.19
N ILE A 133 3.33 -15.26 -20.29
CA ILE A 133 4.27 -14.12 -20.33
C ILE A 133 5.71 -14.63 -20.24
N LEU A 134 5.99 -15.51 -19.27
CA LEU A 134 7.33 -16.06 -19.07
C LEU A 134 7.81 -16.88 -20.27
N ASN A 135 6.92 -17.65 -20.90
CA ASN A 135 7.24 -18.39 -22.11
C ASN A 135 7.57 -17.45 -23.27
N LEU A 136 6.73 -16.43 -23.51
CA LEU A 136 6.96 -15.42 -24.55
C LEU A 136 8.27 -14.64 -24.32
N GLU A 137 8.57 -14.24 -23.09
CA GLU A 137 9.85 -13.59 -22.76
C GLU A 137 11.04 -14.50 -23.05
N SER A 138 10.92 -15.79 -22.74
CA SER A 138 11.98 -16.76 -23.02
C SER A 138 12.20 -16.95 -24.52
N GLU A 139 11.13 -16.90 -25.32
CA GLU A 139 11.16 -17.05 -26.76
C GLU A 139 11.72 -15.80 -27.44
N ILE A 140 11.32 -14.60 -26.99
CA ILE A 140 11.92 -13.32 -27.40
C ILE A 140 13.42 -13.35 -27.13
N ARG A 141 13.82 -13.71 -25.90
CA ARG A 141 15.23 -13.79 -25.53
C ARG A 141 16.01 -14.77 -26.42
N ARG A 142 15.44 -15.94 -26.71
CA ARG A 142 16.05 -16.93 -27.60
C ARG A 142 16.17 -16.43 -29.04
N ASN A 143 15.22 -15.63 -29.51
CA ASN A 143 15.17 -15.16 -30.90
C ASN A 143 15.84 -13.78 -31.12
N THR A 144 16.41 -13.17 -30.08
CA THR A 144 17.00 -11.82 -30.11
C THR A 144 17.99 -11.63 -31.26
N SER A 145 18.89 -12.58 -31.50
CA SER A 145 19.90 -12.47 -32.56
C SER A 145 19.28 -12.44 -33.96
N ASN A 146 18.26 -13.25 -34.21
CA ASN A 146 17.56 -13.26 -35.51
C ASN A 146 16.79 -11.94 -35.72
N LEU A 147 16.14 -11.43 -34.67
CA LEU A 147 15.46 -10.13 -34.73
C LEU A 147 16.43 -8.99 -35.05
N TYR A 148 17.64 -9.04 -34.49
CA TYR A 148 18.68 -8.04 -34.74
C TYR A 148 19.22 -8.10 -36.17
N GLU A 149 19.47 -9.31 -36.70
CA GLU A 149 19.89 -9.48 -38.10
C GLU A 149 18.80 -9.03 -39.09
N LEU A 150 17.53 -9.35 -38.81
CA LEU A 150 16.39 -8.85 -39.61
C LEU A 150 16.28 -7.32 -39.59
N ALA A 151 16.51 -6.69 -38.45
CA ALA A 151 16.49 -5.22 -38.35
C ALA A 151 17.61 -4.57 -39.17
N LYS A 152 18.81 -5.19 -39.20
CA LYS A 152 19.93 -4.74 -40.03
C LYS A 152 19.61 -4.86 -41.52
N THR A 153 19.04 -5.98 -41.98
CA THR A 153 18.71 -6.15 -43.40
C THR A 153 17.59 -5.20 -43.84
N LEU A 154 16.59 -4.96 -42.99
CA LEU A 154 15.56 -3.94 -43.25
C LEU A 154 16.16 -2.54 -43.42
N SER A 155 17.14 -2.18 -42.58
CA SER A 155 17.83 -0.88 -42.65
C SER A 155 18.67 -0.75 -43.92
N SER A 156 19.41 -1.81 -44.31
CA SER A 156 20.19 -1.79 -45.55
C SER A 156 19.32 -1.74 -46.81
N THR A 157 18.10 -2.29 -46.75
CA THR A 157 17.17 -2.27 -47.90
C THR A 157 16.62 -0.86 -48.14
N HIS A 158 16.41 -0.07 -47.08
CA HIS A 158 15.97 1.33 -47.18
C HIS A 158 17.07 2.27 -47.69
N GLU A 159 18.33 2.02 -47.31
CA GLU A 159 19.50 2.75 -47.84
C GLU A 159 19.73 2.47 -49.33
N THR A 160 19.38 1.28 -49.81
CA THR A 160 19.56 0.90 -51.23
C THR A 160 18.47 1.50 -52.13
N SER A 161 17.27 1.78 -51.60
CA SER A 161 16.18 2.40 -52.36
C SER A 161 16.30 3.92 -52.50
N GLU A 162 17.09 4.60 -51.66
CA GLU A 162 17.28 6.06 -51.75
C GLU A 162 18.44 6.49 -52.66
N GLN A 163 19.27 5.55 -53.15
CA GLN A 163 20.41 5.86 -54.03
C GLN A 163 20.18 5.65 -55.53
N ILE A 164 19.02 5.16 -55.97
CA ILE A 164 18.79 4.82 -57.39
C ILE A 164 18.24 6.00 -58.22
N ASP A 165 17.75 7.08 -57.60
CA ASP A 165 17.03 8.16 -58.32
C ASP A 165 17.81 9.45 -58.64
N LEU A 166 19.15 9.49 -58.54
CA LEU A 166 19.88 10.77 -58.68
C LEU A 166 21.00 10.87 -59.73
N ASN A 167 21.19 9.88 -60.61
CA ASN A 167 22.24 9.98 -61.64
C ASN A 167 21.73 9.78 -63.07
N THR A 168 20.94 10.72 -63.62
CA THR A 168 20.96 11.02 -65.06
C THR A 168 20.46 12.45 -65.33
N THR A 169 21.09 13.09 -66.31
CA THR A 169 20.74 14.33 -67.03
C THR A 169 21.24 15.68 -66.49
N ASP A 170 22.36 16.05 -67.12
CA ASP A 170 22.56 17.26 -67.93
C ASP A 170 22.96 18.59 -67.32
N SER A 171 24.04 19.06 -67.93
CA SER A 171 24.75 20.31 -67.81
C SER A 171 23.91 21.45 -68.39
N LEU A 172 23.96 22.64 -67.77
CA LEU A 172 24.21 23.94 -68.41
C LEU A 172 24.10 25.10 -67.39
N ASN A 173 25.25 25.73 -67.16
CA ASN A 173 25.50 27.17 -67.14
C ASN A 173 24.77 28.16 -66.18
N ILE A 174 25.63 28.90 -65.44
CA ILE A 174 25.65 30.37 -65.22
C ILE A 174 24.53 30.89 -64.28
N GLU A 175 24.73 31.64 -63.18
CA GLU A 175 25.62 32.76 -62.85
C GLU A 175 25.62 32.99 -61.32
N HIS A 176 26.70 33.56 -60.76
CA HIS A 176 26.73 34.20 -59.44
C HIS A 176 25.95 35.52 -59.48
N PRO A 177 25.34 36.03 -58.38
CA PRO A 177 26.14 36.74 -57.38
C PRO A 177 25.68 36.61 -55.91
N SER A 178 26.61 36.98 -55.04
CA SER A 178 26.53 37.24 -53.60
C SER A 178 25.34 38.13 -53.18
N VAL A 179 24.90 38.05 -51.91
CA VAL A 179 24.82 39.18 -50.94
C VAL A 179 24.47 38.66 -49.52
N GLU A 180 25.05 39.37 -48.56
CA GLU A 180 25.13 39.31 -47.10
C GLU A 180 23.84 39.28 -46.25
N ILE A 181 24.01 38.65 -45.06
CA ILE A 181 23.74 39.12 -43.69
C ILE A 181 22.36 39.72 -43.35
N LEU A 182 21.59 39.02 -42.50
CA LEU A 182 21.34 39.39 -41.09
C LEU A 182 20.74 38.20 -40.30
#